data_AF-A0A835N1V8-F1
#
_entry.id   AF-A0A835N1V8-F1
#
_cell.length_a   1.000
_cell.length_b   1.000
_cell.length_c   1.000
_cell.angle_alpha   90.00
_cell.angle_beta   90.00
_cell.angle_gamma   90.00
#
_symmetry.space_group_name_H-M   'P 1'
#
loop_
_entity.id
_entity.type
_entity.pdbx_description
1 polymer ?
#
loop_
_entity_poly.entity_id
_entity_poly.type
_entity_poly.pdbx_seq_one_letter_code
_entity_poly.pdbx_strand_id
1 'polypeptide(L)'
;MSSSVAIYIPPNNLLQFVSVKLEEPSSYLNWSSQLEDALSIHDLLYFVDGTKSCPDEFLLTSKGRTRETNPDFTLWNRKNQFVLVWMKSTIFDKVLSMVYGLKTAHQTWVALAQCFASPSISNVSQLKCQLQACSKEE
;
A
#
# COMPACT_ATOMS: atom_id res chain seq x y z
N MET A 1 -24.86 -16.09 -11.44
CA MET A 1 -24.51 -14.83 -10.74
C MET A 1 -23.60 -15.22 -9.59
N SER A 2 -22.28 -15.19 -9.80
CA SER A 2 -21.33 -15.60 -8.76
C SER A 2 -21.22 -14.47 -7.76
N SER A 3 -21.78 -14.66 -6.57
CA SER A 3 -21.69 -13.69 -5.48
C SER A 3 -20.28 -13.77 -4.91
N SER A 4 -19.45 -12.77 -5.19
CA SER A 4 -18.17 -12.60 -4.50
C SER A 4 -18.45 -12.34 -3.03
N VAL A 5 -18.24 -13.37 -2.21
CA VAL A 5 -18.27 -13.23 -0.76
C VAL A 5 -17.11 -12.32 -0.40
N ALA A 6 -17.42 -11.09 0.02
CA ALA A 6 -16.43 -10.22 0.62
C ALA A 6 -15.96 -10.90 1.91
N ILE A 7 -14.72 -11.38 1.93
CA ILE A 7 -14.10 -11.97 3.11
C ILE A 7 -13.99 -10.85 4.15
N TYR A 8 -14.89 -10.88 5.14
CA TYR A 8 -14.84 -9.96 6.28
C TYR A 8 -13.64 -10.34 7.14
N ILE A 9 -12.60 -9.51 7.11
CA ILE A 9 -11.40 -9.72 7.93
C ILE A 9 -11.57 -8.87 9.19
N PRO A 10 -11.72 -9.50 10.37
CA PRO A 10 -11.74 -8.75 11.61
C PRO A 10 -10.39 -8.05 11.82
N PRO A 11 -10.38 -6.80 12.32
CA PRO A 11 -9.17 -5.97 12.43
C PRO A 11 -8.08 -6.55 13.35
N ASN A 12 -8.37 -7.60 14.12
CA ASN A 12 -7.44 -8.22 15.06
C ASN A 12 -6.52 -9.28 14.43
N ASN A 13 -6.71 -9.61 13.15
CA ASN A 13 -5.97 -10.65 12.42
C ASN A 13 -4.81 -10.11 11.57
N LEU A 14 -4.41 -8.85 11.77
CA LEU A 14 -3.34 -8.24 10.97
C LEU A 14 -1.95 -8.81 11.33
N LEU A 15 -1.74 -9.11 12.61
CA LEU A 15 -0.45 -9.59 13.12
C LEU A 15 -0.23 -11.10 12.91
N GLN A 16 -1.28 -11.89 12.65
CA GLN A 16 -1.12 -13.33 12.40
C GLN A 16 -0.48 -13.63 11.05
N PHE A 17 -0.57 -12.71 10.08
CA PHE A 17 -0.01 -12.91 8.73
C PHE A 17 1.40 -12.33 8.58
N VAL A 18 1.80 -11.41 9.47
CA VAL A 18 3.14 -10.80 9.47
C VAL A 18 3.73 -10.98 10.86
N SER A 19 4.48 -12.07 11.02
CA SER A 19 5.12 -12.43 12.31
C SER A 19 6.46 -11.73 12.49
N VAL A 20 7.10 -11.32 11.39
CA VAL A 20 8.39 -10.62 11.42
C VAL A 20 8.14 -9.13 11.55
N LYS A 21 8.72 -8.51 12.58
CA LYS A 21 8.66 -7.06 12.77
C LYS A 21 9.88 -6.40 12.11
N LEU A 22 9.66 -5.33 11.34
CA LEU A 22 10.76 -4.62 10.70
C LEU A 22 11.55 -3.84 11.76
N GLU A 23 12.79 -4.27 11.98
CA GLU A 23 13.67 -3.70 12.99
C GLU A 23 15.04 -3.34 12.41
N GLU A 24 15.58 -4.21 11.57
CA GLU A 24 16.92 -4.13 11.03
C GLU A 24 16.89 -4.40 9.52
N PRO A 25 17.88 -3.94 8.73
CA PRO A 25 17.95 -4.22 7.30
C PRO A 25 17.92 -5.71 6.95
N SER A 26 18.43 -6.56 7.83
CA SER A 26 18.42 -8.02 7.70
C SER A 26 17.00 -8.61 7.72
N SER A 27 16.05 -8.00 8.45
CA SER A 27 14.67 -8.49 8.54
C SER A 27 13.77 -7.96 7.42
N TYR A 28 14.25 -7.00 6.64
CA TYR A 28 13.48 -6.34 5.58
C TYR A 28 12.92 -7.32 4.55
N LEU A 29 13.76 -8.21 4.01
CA LEU A 29 13.33 -9.17 2.97
C LEU A 29 12.19 -10.08 3.43
N ASN A 30 12.29 -10.59 4.66
CA ASN A 30 11.26 -11.46 5.23
C ASN A 30 9.99 -10.68 5.56
N TRP A 31 10.14 -9.48 6.13
CA TRP A 31 9.02 -8.59 6.43
C TRP A 31 8.27 -8.19 5.16
N SER A 32 9.00 -7.76 4.12
CA SER A 32 8.40 -7.30 2.86
C SER A 32 7.65 -8.44 2.17
N SER A 33 8.23 -9.65 2.12
CA SER A 33 7.57 -10.83 1.55
C SER A 33 6.28 -11.19 2.30
N GLN A 34 6.31 -11.28 3.63
CA GLN A 34 5.11 -11.61 4.41
C GLN A 34 4.02 -10.54 4.26
N LEU A 35 4.41 -9.27 4.21
CA LEU A 35 3.47 -8.18 4.03
C LEU A 35 2.86 -8.18 2.61
N GLU A 36 3.65 -8.44 1.58
CA GLU A 36 3.14 -8.61 0.21
C GLU A 36 2.14 -9.77 0.12
N ASP A 37 2.47 -10.93 0.69
CA ASP A 37 1.58 -12.11 0.72
C ASP A 37 0.26 -11.80 1.45
N ALA A 38 0.35 -11.16 2.63
CA ALA A 38 -0.81 -10.78 3.42
C ALA A 38 -1.71 -9.79 2.66
N LEU A 39 -1.12 -8.80 1.97
CA LEU A 39 -1.86 -7.84 1.18
C LEU A 39 -2.48 -8.47 -0.08
N SER A 40 -1.79 -9.44 -0.69
CA SER A 40 -2.25 -10.16 -1.87
C SER A 40 -3.54 -10.95 -1.59
N ILE A 41 -3.59 -11.66 -0.45
CA ILE A 41 -4.77 -12.43 -0.01
C ILE A 41 -6.02 -11.54 0.21
N HIS A 42 -5.83 -10.24 0.39
CA HIS A 42 -6.90 -9.28 0.63
C HIS A 42 -7.20 -8.35 -0.54
N ASP A 43 -6.59 -8.60 -1.71
CA ASP A 43 -6.66 -7.70 -2.87
C ASP A 43 -6.22 -6.27 -2.52
N LEU A 44 -5.22 -6.10 -1.65
CA LEU A 44 -4.69 -4.81 -1.19
C LEU A 44 -3.27 -4.52 -1.67
N LEU A 45 -2.63 -5.46 -2.36
CA LEU A 45 -1.25 -5.31 -2.86
C LEU A 45 -1.07 -4.05 -3.72
N TYR A 46 -2.12 -3.65 -4.43
CA TYR A 46 -2.07 -2.48 -5.29
C TYR A 46 -1.80 -1.15 -4.56
N PHE A 47 -2.03 -1.09 -3.24
CA PHE A 47 -1.72 0.08 -2.42
C PHE A 47 -0.23 0.25 -2.14
N VAL A 48 0.57 -0.81 -2.23
CA VAL A 48 2.02 -0.76 -2.01
C VAL A 48 2.79 -0.77 -3.33
N ASP A 49 2.36 -1.54 -4.32
CA ASP A 49 3.03 -1.61 -5.63
C ASP A 49 2.72 -0.42 -6.55
N GLY A 50 1.64 0.34 -6.29
CA GLY A 50 1.25 1.51 -7.08
C GLY A 50 0.61 1.18 -8.44
N THR A 51 0.22 -0.07 -8.68
CA THR A 51 -0.39 -0.52 -9.94
C THR A 51 -1.67 0.26 -10.28
N LYS A 52 -2.49 0.56 -9.27
CA LYS A 52 -3.71 1.36 -9.39
C LYS A 52 -3.51 2.79 -8.90
N SER A 53 -3.87 3.74 -9.76
CA SER A 53 -3.85 5.16 -9.43
C SER A 53 -4.91 5.52 -8.38
N CYS A 54 -4.63 6.56 -7.58
CA CYS A 54 -5.62 7.15 -6.69
C CYS A 54 -6.78 7.76 -7.54
N PRO A 55 -8.05 7.43 -7.25
CA PRO A 55 -9.18 8.08 -7.91
C PRO A 55 -9.22 9.59 -7.62
N ASP A 56 -9.80 10.37 -8.51
CA ASP A 56 -10.00 11.80 -8.26
C ASP A 56 -10.86 12.03 -7.02
N GLU A 57 -10.44 12.95 -6.14
CA GLU A 57 -11.15 13.25 -4.90
C GLU A 57 -12.55 13.84 -5.12
N PHE A 58 -12.70 14.58 -6.22
CA PHE A 58 -13.95 15.27 -6.56
C PHE A 58 -14.37 14.96 -7.99
N LEU A 59 -15.65 14.67 -8.17
CA LEU A 59 -16.30 14.60 -9.47
C LEU A 59 -16.94 15.97 -9.79
N LEU A 60 -16.87 16.37 -11.05
CA LEU A 60 -17.56 17.54 -11.56
C LEU A 60 -18.92 17.12 -12.12
N THR A 61 -20.02 17.52 -11.47
CA THR A 61 -21.37 17.29 -11.99
C THR A 61 -21.86 18.45 -12.89
N SER A 62 -22.97 18.20 -13.60
CA SER A 62 -23.48 18.92 -14.78
C SER A 62 -23.02 20.39 -14.93
N LYS A 63 -22.28 20.65 -16.02
CA LYS A 63 -21.70 21.96 -16.42
C LYS A 63 -20.62 22.54 -15.48
N GLY A 64 -19.96 21.73 -14.66
CA GLY A 64 -18.73 22.13 -13.95
C GLY A 64 -18.94 23.11 -12.79
N ARG A 65 -20.17 23.21 -12.26
CA ARG A 65 -20.52 24.16 -11.18
C ARG A 65 -20.46 23.57 -9.77
N THR A 66 -20.55 22.25 -9.64
CA THR A 66 -20.60 21.58 -8.33
C THR A 66 -19.48 20.54 -8.26
N ARG A 67 -18.73 20.56 -7.16
CA ARG A 67 -17.79 19.49 -6.79
C ARG A 67 -18.50 18.56 -5.82
N GLU A 68 -18.62 17.30 -6.22
CA GLU A 68 -19.14 16.24 -5.34
C GLU A 68 -17.98 15.32 -4.97
N THR A 69 -17.92 14.87 -3.72
CA THR A 69 -16.89 13.92 -3.29
C THR A 69 -17.06 12.61 -4.05
N ASN A 70 -15.97 12.11 -4.62
CA ASN A 70 -15.99 10.83 -5.29
C ASN A 70 -16.14 9.69 -4.25
N PRO A 71 -17.20 8.87 -4.33
CA PRO A 71 -17.34 7.71 -3.44
C PRO A 71 -16.18 6.70 -3.62
N ASP A 72 -15.62 6.59 -4.81
CA ASP A 72 -14.49 5.69 -5.09
C ASP A 72 -13.21 6.17 -4.40
N PHE A 73 -12.96 7.49 -4.39
CA PHE A 73 -11.86 8.07 -3.61
C PHE A 73 -12.03 7.79 -2.11
N THR A 74 -13.24 7.94 -1.60
CA THR A 74 -13.52 7.72 -0.16
C THR A 74 -13.26 6.26 0.23
N LEU A 75 -13.72 5.32 -0.59
CA LEU A 75 -13.46 3.89 -0.38
C LEU A 75 -11.97 3.55 -0.52
N TRP A 76 -11.32 4.09 -1.55
CA TRP A 76 -9.88 3.93 -1.77
C TRP A 76 -9.08 4.45 -0.58
N ASN A 77 -9.38 5.66 -0.09
CA ASN A 77 -8.67 6.27 1.03
C ASN A 77 -8.85 5.44 2.31
N ARG A 78 -10.06 4.92 2.58
CA ARG A 78 -10.31 4.05 3.74
C ARG A 78 -9.44 2.78 3.69
N LYS A 79 -9.35 2.14 2.53
CA LYS A 79 -8.50 0.95 2.34
C LYS A 79 -7.01 1.29 2.43
N ASN A 80 -6.57 2.40 1.83
CA ASN A 80 -5.19 2.89 1.95
C ASN A 80 -4.82 3.15 3.42
N GLN A 81 -5.68 3.79 4.21
CA GLN A 81 -5.43 4.04 5.64
C GLN A 81 -5.35 2.73 6.43
N PHE A 82 -6.18 1.74 6.09
CA PHE A 82 -6.10 0.42 6.70
C PHE A 82 -4.75 -0.25 6.45
N VAL A 83 -4.28 -0.27 5.20
CA VAL A 83 -2.94 -0.80 4.85
C VAL A 83 -1.85 -0.02 5.59
N LEU A 84 -1.95 1.31 5.65
CA LEU A 84 -0.97 2.15 6.35
C LEU A 84 -0.88 1.81 7.84
N VAL A 85 -2.02 1.62 8.52
CA VAL A 85 -2.05 1.22 9.94
C VAL A 85 -1.47 -0.18 10.13
N TRP A 86 -1.76 -1.11 9.22
CA TRP A 86 -1.19 -2.45 9.26
C TRP A 86 0.35 -2.44 9.07
N MET A 87 0.85 -1.67 8.10
CA MET A 87 2.29 -1.49 7.95
C MET A 87 2.89 -0.92 9.24
N LYS A 88 2.28 0.13 9.81
CA LYS A 88 2.75 0.74 11.06
C LYS A 88 2.71 -0.21 12.26
N SER A 89 1.80 -1.19 12.30
CA SER A 89 1.76 -2.17 13.39
C SER A 89 2.84 -3.26 13.28
N THR A 90 3.39 -3.46 12.08
CA THR A 90 4.42 -4.48 11.79
C THR A 90 5.85 -3.92 11.74
N ILE A 91 6.04 -2.63 12.04
CA ILE A 91 7.36 -1.99 12.17
C ILE A 91 7.66 -1.60 13.62
N PHE A 92 8.93 -1.56 14.02
CA PHE A 92 9.34 -1.07 15.34
C PHE A 92 9.29 0.46 15.45
N ASP A 93 9.13 0.97 16.68
CA ASP A 93 9.01 2.41 16.96
C ASP A 93 10.17 3.24 16.41
N LYS A 94 11.39 2.68 16.43
CA LYS A 94 12.58 3.31 15.83
C LYS A 94 12.44 3.55 14.33
N VAL A 95 11.74 2.65 13.64
CA VAL A 95 11.43 2.73 12.20
C VAL A 95 10.21 3.62 11.96
N LEU A 96 9.26 3.63 12.89
CA LEU A 96 8.04 4.44 12.82
C LEU A 96 8.34 5.94 12.74
N SER A 97 9.38 6.41 13.44
CA SER A 97 9.86 7.80 13.37
C SER A 97 10.33 8.21 11.98
N MET A 98 10.87 7.28 11.17
CA MET A 98 11.34 7.58 9.81
C MET A 98 10.19 7.74 8.81
N VAL A 99 9.07 7.06 9.06
CA VAL A 99 7.87 7.14 8.21
C VAL A 99 6.85 8.14 8.75
N TYR A 100 7.22 8.93 9.76
CA TYR A 100 6.40 9.96 10.35
C TYR A 100 6.08 11.05 9.31
N GLY A 101 4.79 11.31 9.09
CA GLY A 101 4.32 12.28 8.09
C GLY A 101 3.95 11.71 6.72
N LEU A 102 4.28 10.43 6.44
CA LEU A 102 3.82 9.76 5.22
C LEU A 102 2.32 9.43 5.32
N LYS A 103 1.57 9.80 4.28
CA LYS A 103 0.09 9.79 4.28
C LYS A 103 -0.52 8.60 3.55
N THR A 104 0.28 7.88 2.76
CA THR A 104 -0.17 6.74 1.95
C THR A 104 0.69 5.51 2.20
N ALA A 105 0.09 4.33 2.06
CA ALA A 105 0.79 3.06 2.17
C ALA A 105 1.94 2.97 1.16
N HIS A 106 1.72 3.42 -0.07
CA HIS A 106 2.75 3.45 -1.12
C HIS A 106 3.97 4.29 -0.72
N GLN A 107 3.76 5.51 -0.22
CA GLN A 107 4.87 6.35 0.25
C GLN A 107 5.67 5.67 1.37
N THR A 108 4.97 5.06 2.34
CA THR A 108 5.61 4.31 3.42
C THR A 108 6.39 3.11 2.89
N TRP A 109 5.83 2.36 1.94
CA TRP A 109 6.49 1.22 1.31
C TRP A 109 7.79 1.63 0.60
N VAL A 110 7.73 2.67 -0.23
CA VAL A 110 8.90 3.18 -0.96
C VAL A 110 9.97 3.69 -0.01
N ALA A 111 9.60 4.44 1.03
CA ALA A 111 10.55 4.94 2.01
C ALA A 111 11.26 3.80 2.76
N LEU A 112 10.51 2.78 3.21
CA LEU A 112 11.09 1.61 3.86
C LEU A 112 12.01 0.83 2.92
N ALA A 113 11.62 0.67 1.65
CA ALA A 113 12.49 0.07 0.64
C ALA A 113 13.78 0.86 0.42
N GLN A 114 13.72 2.18 0.37
CA GLN A 114 14.91 3.02 0.22
C GLN A 114 15.84 2.94 1.44
N CYS A 115 15.29 2.83 2.65
CA CYS A 115 16.08 2.78 3.88
C CYS A 115 16.68 1.40 4.17
N PHE A 116 15.97 0.33 3.83
CA PHE A 116 16.31 -1.03 4.30
C PHE A 116 16.55 -2.04 3.19
N ALA A 117 16.11 -1.78 1.96
CA ALA A 117 16.37 -2.68 0.86
C ALA A 117 17.84 -2.54 0.41
N SER A 118 18.50 -3.67 0.22
CA SER A 118 19.80 -3.72 -0.46
C SER A 118 19.69 -3.11 -1.87
N PRO A 119 20.76 -2.53 -2.44
CA PRO A 119 20.73 -1.93 -3.78
C PRO A 119 20.11 -2.81 -4.88
N SER A 120 20.24 -4.14 -4.74
CA SER A 120 19.65 -5.11 -5.67
C SER A 120 18.11 -5.07 -5.70
N ILE A 121 17.46 -4.86 -4.56
CA ILE A 121 16.00 -4.86 -4.43
C ILE A 121 15.44 -3.51 -4.88
N SER A 122 16.08 -2.40 -4.50
CA SER A 122 15.71 -1.06 -4.96
C SER A 122 15.71 -0.96 -6.48
N ASN A 123 16.68 -1.60 -7.14
CA ASN A 123 16.77 -1.67 -8.59
C ASN A 123 15.63 -2.49 -9.22
N VAL A 124 15.23 -3.62 -8.63
CA VAL A 124 14.08 -4.42 -9.13
C VAL A 124 12.77 -3.65 -9.00
N SER A 125 12.54 -2.98 -7.87
CA SER A 125 11.37 -2.13 -7.66
C SER A 125 11.33 -0.98 -8.68
N GLN A 126 12.47 -0.32 -8.90
CA GLN A 126 12.57 0.77 -9.87
C GLN A 126 12.35 0.28 -11.31
N LEU A 127 12.88 -0.90 -11.67
CA LEU A 127 12.65 -1.53 -12.97
C LEU A 127 11.17 -1.91 -13.16
N LYS A 128 10.51 -2.47 -12.14
CA LYS A 128 9.07 -2.76 -12.18
C LYS A 128 8.24 -1.49 -12.38
N CYS A 129 8.56 -0.41 -11.66
CA CYS A 129 7.89 0.88 -11.82
C CYS A 129 8.08 1.45 -13.23
N GLN A 130 9.30 1.39 -13.79
CA GLN A 130 9.57 1.88 -15.15
C GLN A 130 8.85 1.06 -16.22
N LEU A 131 8.78 -0.27 -16.06
CA LEU A 131 8.04 -1.14 -16.98
C LEU A 131 6.54 -0.83 -16.95
N GLN A 132 5.97 -0.64 -15.77
CA GLN A 132 4.53 -0.32 -15.64
C GLN A 132 4.18 1.09 -16.12
N ALA A 133 5.09 2.06 -16.00
CA ALA A 133 4.90 3.39 -16.57
C ALA A 133 4.89 3.34 -18.11
N CYS A 134 5.79 2.55 -18.70
CA CYS A 134 5.87 2.37 -20.16
C CYS A 134 4.62 1.68 -20.74
N SER A 135 3.99 0.76 -19.98
CA SER A 135 2.76 0.08 -20.41
C SER A 135 1.46 0.88 -20.23
N LYS A 136 1.53 2.14 -19.75
CA LYS A 136 0.36 3.05 -19.63
C LYS A 136 0.28 4.10 -20.76
N GLU A 137 1.22 4.08 -21.72
CA GLU A 137 1.26 5.00 -22.86
C GLU A 137 0.64 4.45 -24.17
N GLU A 138 -0.17 3.39 -24.09
CA GLU A 138 -0.90 2.82 -25.25
C GLU A 138 -2.43 3.02 -25.15
#